data_AF-A0AB73IL15-F1
#
_entry.id   AF-A0AB73IL15-F1
#
_cell.length_a   1.000
_cell.length_b   1.000
_cell.length_c   1.000
_cell.angle_alpha   90.00
_cell.angle_beta   90.00
_cell.angle_gamma   90.00
#
_symmetry.space_group_name_H-M   'P 1'
#
loop_
_entity.id
_entity.type
_entity.pdbx_description
1 polymer ?
#
loop_
_entity_poly.entity_id
_entity_poly.type
_entity_poly.pdbx_seq_one_letter_code
_entity_poly.pdbx_strand_id
1 'polypeptide(L)'
;MLKRLFGVLGYVPASSLRIVPEDAQQPAVERPALHRLSIREFDYGRASADAQCHWHSDGEDFHYALGRDDWVPLAVAGFCLTSSRQCLAWLDESLRLRTGVSQDVIDGWRRANQPVLQAYGSRLDERVSFPSQQQDTGIAETDTVPFIAVTEMAELFALAWQRAHLNSPFVFLGNSAPYVALGGHHVLRAVRDANEYALERTLEWLALWLEARGLTVDRGKHVVRMPGYQALYYRGSAEMWDQIDSR
;
A
#
# COMPACT_ATOMS: atom_id res chain seq x y z
N MET A 1 51.96 -24.24 -19.28
CA MET A 1 51.76 -23.20 -18.26
C MET A 1 50.34 -22.61 -18.24
N LEU A 2 49.68 -22.40 -19.39
CA LEU A 2 48.30 -21.85 -19.46
C LEU A 2 47.20 -22.66 -18.71
N LYS A 3 47.26 -23.99 -18.68
CA LYS A 3 46.24 -24.84 -18.03
C LYS A 3 46.13 -24.68 -16.51
N ARG A 4 47.21 -24.29 -15.81
CA ARG A 4 47.18 -24.04 -14.35
C ARG A 4 46.54 -22.69 -14.01
N LEU A 5 46.61 -21.71 -14.92
CA LEU A 5 46.01 -20.39 -14.71
C LEU A 5 44.47 -20.44 -14.83
N PHE A 6 43.94 -21.23 -15.77
CA PHE A 6 42.50 -21.38 -15.97
C PHE A 6 41.78 -22.08 -14.80
N GLY A 7 42.47 -22.98 -14.08
CA GLY A 7 41.90 -23.63 -12.89
C GLY A 7 41.77 -22.71 -11.67
N VAL A 8 42.65 -21.72 -11.52
CA VAL A 8 42.58 -20.74 -10.41
C VAL A 8 41.48 -19.70 -10.65
N LEU A 9 41.14 -19.42 -11.92
CA LEU A 9 40.13 -18.45 -12.34
C LEU A 9 38.73 -19.06 -12.59
N GLY A 10 38.52 -20.34 -12.21
CA GLY A 10 37.20 -20.98 -12.34
C GLY A 10 36.76 -21.34 -13.76
N TYR A 11 37.67 -21.30 -14.74
CA TYR A 11 37.35 -21.67 -16.12
C TYR A 11 37.39 -23.20 -16.30
N VAL A 12 36.21 -23.80 -16.49
CA VAL A 12 36.07 -25.21 -16.91
C VAL A 12 35.94 -25.27 -18.44
N PRO A 13 36.71 -26.11 -19.15
CA PRO A 13 36.60 -26.27 -20.59
C PRO A 13 35.21 -26.81 -20.98
N ALA A 14 34.61 -26.23 -22.03
CA ALA A 14 33.27 -26.59 -22.51
C ALA A 14 33.10 -28.05 -22.99
N SER A 15 34.17 -28.84 -23.03
CA SER A 15 34.18 -30.23 -23.53
C SER A 15 33.90 -31.30 -22.47
N SER A 16 33.61 -30.95 -21.21
CA SER A 16 33.30 -31.91 -20.14
C SER A 16 31.83 -31.98 -19.69
N LEU A 17 30.91 -31.23 -20.31
CA LEU A 17 29.48 -31.39 -20.05
C LEU A 17 28.91 -32.49 -20.95
N ARG A 18 29.07 -33.73 -20.48
CA ARG A 18 28.30 -34.89 -20.97
C ARG A 18 26.82 -34.58 -20.79
N ILE A 19 26.09 -34.58 -21.90
CA ILE A 19 24.63 -34.59 -21.94
C ILE A 19 24.18 -35.91 -21.32
N VAL A 20 23.57 -35.84 -20.14
CA VAL A 20 22.78 -36.92 -19.55
C VAL A 20 21.34 -36.71 -20.03
N PRO A 21 20.72 -37.70 -20.71
CA PRO A 21 19.28 -37.66 -21.00
C PRO A 21 18.53 -38.43 -19.90
N GLU A 22 17.66 -37.75 -19.15
CA GLU A 22 16.59 -38.24 -18.24
C GLU A 22 16.33 -37.05 -17.28
N ASP A 23 15.11 -36.61 -16.94
CA ASP A 23 13.80 -37.24 -16.89
C ASP A 23 12.71 -36.16 -16.99
N ALA A 24 11.46 -36.62 -17.13
CA ALA A 24 10.22 -35.84 -17.23
C ALA A 24 10.23 -34.46 -16.54
N GLN A 25 9.74 -33.45 -17.28
CA GLN A 25 9.41 -32.11 -16.82
C GLN A 25 8.73 -32.15 -15.44
N GLN A 26 9.51 -31.93 -14.38
CA GLN A 26 8.96 -31.41 -13.15
C GLN A 26 8.29 -30.07 -13.53
N PRO A 27 7.03 -29.82 -13.14
CA PRO A 27 6.45 -28.51 -13.35
C PRO A 27 7.41 -27.51 -12.70
N ALA A 28 7.88 -26.55 -13.49
CA ALA A 28 8.73 -25.49 -12.99
C ALA A 28 8.03 -24.92 -11.76
N VAL A 29 8.62 -25.12 -10.57
CA VAL A 29 8.08 -24.55 -9.33
C VAL A 29 8.09 -23.05 -9.57
N GLU A 30 6.91 -22.50 -9.84
CA GLU A 30 6.74 -21.10 -10.20
C GLU A 30 7.31 -20.31 -9.02
N ARG A 31 8.36 -19.53 -9.28
CA ARG A 31 9.01 -18.76 -8.21
C ARG A 31 7.93 -17.88 -7.58
N PRO A 32 7.77 -17.89 -6.25
CA PRO A 32 6.77 -17.06 -5.60
C PRO A 32 6.98 -15.60 -5.99
N ALA A 33 5.88 -14.92 -6.33
CA ALA A 33 5.93 -13.51 -6.67
C ALA A 33 6.58 -12.72 -5.52
N LEU A 34 7.40 -11.70 -5.86
CA LEU A 34 8.23 -10.98 -4.88
C LEU A 34 7.41 -10.40 -3.71
N HIS A 35 6.20 -9.90 -4.00
CA HIS A 35 5.29 -9.36 -2.98
C HIS A 35 4.68 -10.42 -2.06
N ARG A 36 4.91 -11.71 -2.28
CA ARG A 36 4.38 -12.81 -1.47
C ARG A 36 5.46 -13.55 -0.67
N LEU A 37 6.73 -13.15 -0.76
CA LEU A 37 7.84 -13.89 -0.18
C LEU A 37 7.69 -14.09 1.34
N SER A 38 7.23 -13.05 2.04
CA SER A 38 7.13 -13.06 3.52
C SER A 38 5.76 -13.51 4.04
N ILE A 39 4.89 -14.10 3.21
CA ILE A 39 3.51 -14.45 3.62
C ILE A 39 3.44 -15.40 4.82
N ARG A 40 4.40 -16.34 4.92
CA ARG A 40 4.43 -17.34 6.01
C ARG A 40 4.91 -16.77 7.34
N GLU A 41 5.56 -15.62 7.30
CA GLU A 41 6.17 -14.98 8.47
C GLU A 41 5.21 -13.97 9.13
N PHE A 42 4.18 -13.53 8.41
CA PHE A 42 3.25 -12.52 8.89
C PHE A 42 2.17 -13.12 9.82
N ASP A 43 2.04 -12.59 11.03
CA ASP A 43 1.03 -13.00 12.02
C ASP A 43 -0.06 -11.94 12.20
N TYR A 44 -1.21 -12.16 11.54
CA TYR A 44 -2.39 -11.30 11.70
C TYR A 44 -2.96 -11.28 13.12
N GLY A 45 -2.70 -12.30 13.95
CA GLY A 45 -3.18 -12.35 15.33
C GLY A 45 -2.48 -11.36 16.25
N ARG A 46 -1.27 -10.93 15.86
CA ARG A 46 -0.45 -9.93 16.59
C ARG A 46 -0.44 -8.56 15.90
N ALA A 47 -0.99 -8.48 14.69
CA ALA A 47 -0.91 -7.28 13.88
C ALA A 47 -1.87 -6.18 14.35
N SER A 48 -1.34 -4.96 14.46
CA SER A 48 -2.14 -3.74 14.43
C SER A 48 -2.53 -3.43 12.98
N ALA A 49 -3.55 -2.58 12.80
CA ALA A 49 -4.05 -2.20 11.49
C ALA A 49 -4.40 -0.71 11.44
N ASP A 50 -4.21 -0.12 10.26
CA ASP A 50 -4.64 1.22 9.87
C ASP A 50 -5.25 1.13 8.47
N ALA A 51 -5.63 2.27 7.90
CA ALA A 51 -6.23 2.31 6.57
C ALA A 51 -5.29 1.89 5.43
N GLN A 52 -3.98 1.87 5.66
CA GLN A 52 -3.00 1.46 4.68
C GLN A 52 -2.64 -0.01 4.81
N CYS A 53 -2.28 -0.48 6.00
CA CYS A 53 -1.64 -1.78 6.17
C CYS A 53 -1.91 -2.42 7.53
N HIS A 54 -1.54 -3.69 7.65
CA HIS A 54 -1.34 -4.39 8.90
C HIS A 54 0.16 -4.41 9.22
N TRP A 55 0.53 -4.28 10.49
CA TRP A 55 1.93 -4.39 10.91
C TRP A 55 2.08 -4.96 12.32
N HIS A 56 3.21 -5.61 12.56
CA HIS A 56 3.69 -5.96 13.90
C HIS A 56 5.22 -5.93 13.93
N SER A 57 5.79 -5.89 15.15
CA SER A 57 7.22 -6.13 15.36
C SER A 57 7.41 -7.35 16.23
N ASP A 58 8.43 -8.15 15.94
CA ASP A 58 8.89 -9.27 16.77
C ASP A 58 10.12 -8.89 17.63
N GLY A 59 10.52 -7.61 17.61
CA GLY A 59 11.68 -7.07 18.32
C GLY A 59 12.94 -6.94 17.46
N GLU A 60 13.08 -7.74 16.40
CA GLU A 60 14.22 -7.69 15.46
C GLU A 60 13.82 -7.11 14.12
N ASP A 61 12.58 -7.35 13.69
CA ASP A 61 12.06 -6.90 12.41
C ASP A 61 10.69 -6.25 12.55
N PHE A 62 10.35 -5.48 11.52
CA PHE A 62 9.00 -4.99 11.26
C PHE A 62 8.38 -5.77 10.11
N HIS A 63 7.21 -6.33 10.37
CA HIS A 63 6.45 -7.09 9.40
C HIS A 63 5.27 -6.24 8.95
N TYR A 64 5.07 -6.14 7.64
CA TYR A 64 3.99 -5.39 7.01
C TYR A 64 3.18 -6.29 6.07
N ALA A 65 1.87 -6.12 6.10
CA ALA A 65 0.97 -6.69 5.11
C ALA A 65 0.04 -5.61 4.55
N LEU A 66 0.06 -5.43 3.23
CA LEU A 66 -0.88 -4.57 2.54
C LEU A 66 -2.19 -5.33 2.34
N GLY A 67 -3.07 -5.23 3.33
CA GLY A 67 -4.34 -5.93 3.36
C GLY A 67 -4.22 -7.42 3.62
N ARG A 68 -5.15 -8.18 3.07
CA ARG A 68 -5.21 -9.64 3.11
C ARG A 68 -5.76 -10.11 1.76
N ASP A 69 -5.45 -11.34 1.34
CA ASP A 69 -6.04 -11.88 0.10
C ASP A 69 -7.58 -11.68 0.11
N ASP A 70 -8.13 -11.21 -1.01
CA ASP A 70 -9.51 -10.73 -1.23
C ASP A 70 -9.96 -9.46 -0.45
N TRP A 71 -9.10 -8.84 0.34
CA TRP A 71 -9.40 -7.68 1.19
C TRP A 71 -8.38 -6.55 0.98
N VAL A 72 -8.84 -5.49 0.34
CA VAL A 72 -8.03 -4.33 -0.04
C VAL A 72 -8.10 -3.27 1.06
N PRO A 73 -6.98 -2.71 1.52
CA PRO A 73 -6.99 -1.56 2.43
C PRO A 73 -7.73 -0.36 1.83
N LEU A 74 -8.48 0.37 2.65
CA LEU A 74 -9.23 1.55 2.19
C LEU A 74 -8.32 2.60 1.55
N ALA A 75 -7.06 2.71 1.99
CA ALA A 75 -6.11 3.62 1.35
C ALA A 75 -5.84 3.24 -0.11
N VAL A 76 -5.59 1.95 -0.36
CA VAL A 76 -5.38 1.41 -1.72
C VAL A 76 -6.66 1.58 -2.54
N ALA A 77 -7.82 1.24 -1.97
CA ALA A 77 -9.10 1.36 -2.63
C ALA A 77 -9.41 2.83 -3.03
N GLY A 78 -9.11 3.78 -2.14
CA GLY A 78 -9.29 5.22 -2.36
C GLY A 78 -8.39 5.75 -3.48
N PHE A 79 -7.09 5.46 -3.44
CA PHE A 79 -6.15 5.87 -4.49
C PHE A 79 -6.44 5.22 -5.85
N CYS A 80 -7.02 4.02 -5.84
CA CYS A 80 -7.37 3.27 -7.05
C CYS A 80 -8.83 3.47 -7.52
N LEU A 81 -9.58 4.39 -6.92
CA LEU A 81 -10.93 4.75 -7.41
C LEU A 81 -10.92 5.22 -8.86
N THR A 82 -9.88 5.96 -9.24
CA THR A 82 -9.67 6.43 -10.61
C THR A 82 -8.36 5.88 -11.17
N SER A 83 -8.19 5.93 -12.49
CA SER A 83 -6.91 5.63 -13.16
C SER A 83 -5.97 6.86 -13.19
N SER A 84 -6.13 7.82 -12.27
CA SER A 84 -5.29 9.02 -12.20
C SER A 84 -3.84 8.64 -11.87
N ARG A 85 -2.91 9.02 -12.76
CA ARG A 85 -1.47 8.77 -12.57
C ARG A 85 -0.94 9.40 -11.28
N GLN A 86 -1.49 10.55 -10.89
CA GLN A 86 -1.05 11.26 -9.68
C GLN A 86 -1.50 10.53 -8.41
N CYS A 87 -2.72 10.02 -8.37
CA CYS A 87 -3.19 9.20 -7.24
C CYS A 87 -2.37 7.92 -7.09
N LEU A 88 -2.04 7.26 -8.21
CA LEU A 88 -1.18 6.07 -8.19
C LEU A 88 0.26 6.40 -7.74
N ALA A 89 0.81 7.53 -8.16
CA ALA A 89 2.13 7.97 -7.71
C ALA A 89 2.16 8.27 -6.20
N TRP A 90 1.10 8.89 -5.67
CA TRP A 90 0.96 9.13 -4.24
C TRP A 90 0.79 7.85 -3.42
N LEU A 91 0.08 6.84 -3.96
CA LEU A 91 0.03 5.52 -3.35
C LEU A 91 1.43 4.90 -3.25
N ASP A 92 2.19 4.91 -4.34
CA ASP A 92 3.55 4.39 -4.39
C ASP A 92 4.46 5.07 -3.37
N GLU A 93 4.43 6.41 -3.32
CA GLU A 93 5.19 7.21 -2.36
C GLU A 93 4.80 6.84 -0.92
N SER A 94 3.50 6.81 -0.63
CA SER A 94 2.98 6.44 0.69
C SER A 94 3.43 5.05 1.12
N LEU A 95 3.40 4.06 0.21
CA LEU A 95 3.87 2.71 0.50
C LEU A 95 5.37 2.66 0.80
N ARG A 96 6.17 3.34 -0.04
CA ARG A 96 7.63 3.37 0.11
C ARG A 96 8.05 4.01 1.43
N LEU A 97 7.42 5.10 1.82
CA LEU A 97 7.76 5.80 3.06
C LEU A 97 7.34 5.01 4.30
N ARG A 98 6.19 4.33 4.24
CA ARG A 98 5.69 3.55 5.37
C ARG A 98 6.47 2.26 5.59
N THR A 99 6.86 1.58 4.51
CA THR A 99 7.36 0.20 4.56
C THR A 99 8.81 0.02 4.13
N GLY A 100 9.41 1.02 3.46
CA GLY A 100 10.75 0.88 2.88
C GLY A 100 10.85 -0.09 1.69
N VAL A 101 9.71 -0.62 1.21
CA VAL A 101 9.65 -1.59 0.12
C VAL A 101 10.22 -0.99 -1.17
N SER A 102 10.97 -1.81 -1.90
CA SER A 102 11.57 -1.42 -3.19
C SER A 102 10.52 -1.34 -4.30
N GLN A 103 10.76 -0.45 -5.29
CA GLN A 103 9.81 -0.16 -6.35
C GLN A 103 9.44 -1.40 -7.18
N ASP A 104 10.38 -2.33 -7.40
CA ASP A 104 10.16 -3.57 -8.16
C ASP A 104 9.14 -4.51 -7.50
N VAL A 105 9.10 -4.56 -6.16
CA VAL A 105 8.10 -5.32 -5.40
C VAL A 105 6.74 -4.66 -5.54
N ILE A 106 6.66 -3.33 -5.43
CA ILE A 106 5.41 -2.58 -5.60
C ILE A 106 4.88 -2.75 -7.04
N ASP A 107 5.75 -2.67 -8.04
CA ASP A 107 5.40 -2.86 -9.45
C ASP A 107 4.93 -4.30 -9.73
N GLY A 108 5.52 -5.29 -9.07
CA GLY A 108 5.07 -6.69 -9.12
C GLY A 108 3.67 -6.85 -8.53
N TRP A 109 3.44 -6.29 -7.34
CA TRP A 109 2.14 -6.30 -6.68
C TRP A 109 1.06 -5.57 -7.49
N ARG A 110 1.37 -4.40 -8.07
CA ARG A 110 0.43 -3.67 -8.94
C ARG A 110 0.05 -4.49 -10.17
N ARG A 111 1.02 -5.13 -10.83
CA ARG A 111 0.75 -5.98 -12.00
C ARG A 111 -0.16 -7.17 -11.64
N ALA A 112 0.08 -7.81 -10.49
CA ALA A 112 -0.77 -8.90 -10.03
C ALA A 112 -2.21 -8.47 -9.73
N ASN A 113 -2.40 -7.24 -9.22
CA ASN A 113 -3.71 -6.71 -8.83
C ASN A 113 -4.40 -5.85 -9.89
N GLN A 114 -3.74 -5.55 -11.00
CA GLN A 114 -4.27 -4.70 -12.06
C GLN A 114 -5.67 -5.12 -12.54
N PRO A 115 -5.96 -6.41 -12.81
CA PRO A 115 -7.29 -6.80 -13.29
C PRO A 115 -8.40 -6.49 -12.27
N VAL A 116 -8.13 -6.70 -10.99
CA VAL A 116 -9.09 -6.48 -9.89
C VAL A 116 -9.31 -4.99 -9.67
N LEU A 117 -8.24 -4.20 -9.62
CA LEU A 117 -8.31 -2.75 -9.38
C LEU A 117 -8.93 -2.00 -10.57
N GLN A 118 -8.67 -2.42 -11.82
CA GLN A 118 -9.34 -1.84 -13.00
C GLN A 118 -10.83 -2.17 -13.03
N ALA A 119 -11.20 -3.43 -12.77
CA ALA A 119 -12.60 -3.83 -12.72
C ALA A 119 -13.37 -3.17 -11.57
N TYR A 120 -12.69 -2.83 -10.48
CA TYR A 120 -13.23 -2.05 -9.37
C TYR A 120 -13.62 -0.63 -9.83
N GLY A 121 -12.68 0.15 -10.37
CA GLY A 121 -12.95 1.53 -10.80
C GLY A 121 -14.05 1.64 -11.86
N SER A 122 -14.07 0.76 -12.86
CA SER A 122 -15.02 0.85 -13.98
C SER A 122 -16.47 0.52 -13.60
N ARG A 123 -16.70 -0.22 -12.50
CA ARG A 123 -18.03 -0.71 -12.12
C ARG A 123 -18.76 0.19 -11.10
N LEU A 124 -18.09 1.20 -10.56
CA LEU A 124 -18.62 2.00 -9.45
C LEU A 124 -19.56 3.12 -9.89
N ASP A 125 -19.35 3.68 -11.09
CA ASP A 125 -20.25 4.70 -11.67
C ASP A 125 -21.57 4.10 -12.19
N GLU A 126 -21.58 2.83 -12.61
CA GLU A 126 -22.78 2.16 -13.14
C GLU A 126 -23.82 1.81 -12.07
N ARG A 127 -23.44 1.86 -10.79
CA ARG A 127 -24.20 1.26 -9.68
C ARG A 127 -25.09 2.23 -8.89
N VAL A 128 -25.05 3.53 -9.20
CA VAL A 128 -25.85 4.53 -8.48
C VAL A 128 -26.62 5.38 -9.47
N SER A 129 -27.95 5.35 -9.38
CA SER A 129 -28.78 6.34 -10.06
C SER A 129 -28.66 7.67 -9.32
N PHE A 130 -28.01 8.66 -9.94
CA PHE A 130 -27.93 10.01 -9.39
C PHE A 130 -29.34 10.63 -9.34
N PRO A 131 -29.84 11.10 -8.18
CA PRO A 131 -31.05 11.89 -8.15
C PRO A 131 -30.79 13.22 -8.86
N SER A 132 -31.58 13.51 -9.89
CA SER A 132 -31.43 14.68 -10.78
C SER A 132 -31.78 16.03 -10.12
N GLN A 133 -31.99 16.07 -8.80
CA GLN A 133 -32.44 17.27 -8.10
C GLN A 133 -31.36 17.76 -7.15
N GLN A 134 -30.99 19.04 -7.33
CA GLN A 134 -30.20 19.80 -6.35
C GLN A 134 -30.85 19.63 -4.98
N GLN A 135 -30.20 18.85 -4.14
CA GLN A 135 -30.64 18.59 -2.79
C GLN A 135 -30.30 19.77 -1.89
N ASP A 136 -31.23 20.07 -1.00
CA ASP A 136 -31.18 21.14 0.00
C ASP A 136 -29.87 21.06 0.83
N THR A 137 -29.23 22.19 1.11
CA THR A 137 -27.92 22.26 1.81
C THR A 137 -28.00 21.93 3.31
N GLY A 138 -29.15 21.47 3.80
CA GLY A 138 -29.40 21.08 5.20
C GLY A 138 -29.39 19.58 5.46
N ILE A 139 -29.00 18.77 4.48
CA ILE A 139 -28.93 17.31 4.59
C ILE A 139 -27.67 16.90 5.39
N ALA A 140 -27.80 15.87 6.24
CA ALA A 140 -26.67 15.37 7.01
C ALA A 140 -25.58 14.81 6.09
N GLU A 141 -24.29 14.98 6.45
CA GLU A 141 -23.15 14.58 5.62
C GLU A 141 -23.26 13.12 5.13
N THR A 142 -23.75 12.22 5.98
CA THR A 142 -23.93 10.79 5.68
C THR A 142 -24.96 10.52 4.58
N ASP A 143 -25.93 11.42 4.40
CA ASP A 143 -26.98 11.28 3.42
C ASP A 143 -26.52 11.80 2.05
N THR A 144 -25.54 12.71 2.01
CA THR A 144 -24.98 13.25 0.76
C THR A 144 -23.85 12.39 0.20
N VAL A 145 -23.01 11.83 1.07
CA VAL A 145 -21.83 11.03 0.69
C VAL A 145 -22.10 9.98 -0.40
N PRO A 146 -23.19 9.16 -0.33
CA PRO A 146 -23.48 8.18 -1.37
C PRO A 146 -23.55 8.72 -2.81
N PHE A 147 -23.94 9.99 -2.96
CA PHE A 147 -24.17 10.65 -4.25
C PHE A 147 -22.94 11.34 -4.83
N ILE A 148 -21.83 11.40 -4.10
CA ILE A 148 -20.55 11.93 -4.60
C ILE A 148 -20.08 11.07 -5.79
N ALA A 149 -19.64 11.72 -6.87
CA ALA A 149 -19.10 11.03 -8.03
C ALA A 149 -17.77 10.33 -7.71
N VAL A 150 -17.40 9.29 -8.46
CA VAL A 150 -16.14 8.54 -8.22
C VAL A 150 -14.92 9.47 -8.24
N THR A 151 -14.86 10.40 -9.19
CA THR A 151 -13.76 11.35 -9.32
C THR A 151 -13.67 12.32 -8.15
N GLU A 152 -14.81 12.79 -7.65
CA GLU A 152 -14.88 13.70 -6.50
C GLU A 152 -14.45 13.00 -5.21
N MET A 153 -14.91 11.77 -5.00
CA MET A 153 -14.52 10.96 -3.84
C MET A 153 -13.01 10.64 -3.87
N ALA A 154 -12.47 10.34 -5.06
CA ALA A 154 -11.04 10.08 -5.24
C ALA A 154 -10.19 11.31 -4.95
N GLU A 155 -10.60 12.48 -5.43
CA GLU A 155 -9.91 13.74 -5.17
C GLU A 155 -9.95 14.10 -3.68
N LEU A 156 -11.13 14.03 -3.06
CA LEU A 156 -11.33 14.31 -1.64
C LEU A 156 -10.47 13.38 -0.77
N PHE A 157 -10.46 12.08 -1.07
CA PHE A 157 -9.62 11.11 -0.40
C PHE A 157 -8.12 11.42 -0.56
N ALA A 158 -7.67 11.63 -1.80
CA ALA A 158 -6.25 11.85 -2.08
C ALA A 158 -5.71 13.12 -1.41
N LEU A 159 -6.51 14.20 -1.39
CA LEU A 159 -6.15 15.45 -0.71
C LEU A 159 -6.11 15.29 0.82
N ALA A 160 -7.08 14.61 1.41
CA ALA A 160 -7.09 14.34 2.85
C ALA A 160 -5.86 13.51 3.26
N TRP A 161 -5.54 12.48 2.48
CA TRP A 161 -4.35 11.65 2.69
C TRP A 161 -3.07 12.47 2.65
N GLN A 162 -2.89 13.27 1.60
CA GLN A 162 -1.69 14.10 1.42
C GLN A 162 -1.53 15.12 2.55
N ARG A 163 -2.62 15.71 3.07
CA ARG A 163 -2.58 16.67 4.17
C ARG A 163 -2.20 16.03 5.51
N ALA A 164 -2.70 14.82 5.77
CA ALA A 164 -2.39 14.09 7.00
C ALA A 164 -0.97 13.50 6.99
N HIS A 165 -0.49 13.08 5.81
CA HIS A 165 0.82 12.45 5.64
C HIS A 165 1.82 13.37 4.90
N LEU A 166 1.71 14.68 5.13
CA LEU A 166 2.56 15.69 4.49
C LEU A 166 4.04 15.40 4.77
N ASN A 167 4.77 15.03 3.72
CA ASN A 167 6.19 14.73 3.84
C ASN A 167 7.01 16.00 3.89
N SER A 168 7.97 16.05 4.82
CA SER A 168 9.04 17.05 4.77
C SER A 168 9.90 16.78 3.53
N PRO A 169 10.10 17.77 2.63
CA PRO A 169 11.05 17.63 1.53
C PRO A 169 12.50 17.60 2.02
N PHE A 170 12.74 17.88 3.30
CA PHE A 170 14.06 17.88 3.92
C PHE A 170 14.24 16.64 4.79
N VAL A 171 15.25 15.84 4.45
CA VAL A 171 15.58 14.56 5.10
C VAL A 171 16.23 14.76 6.47
N PHE A 172 16.90 15.89 6.71
CA PHE A 172 17.82 16.08 7.84
C PHE A 172 17.30 16.95 9.00
N LEU A 173 16.03 17.40 8.94
CA LEU A 173 15.50 18.31 9.97
C LEU A 173 15.04 17.58 11.25
N GLY A 174 14.87 16.25 11.19
CA GLY A 174 14.47 15.43 12.35
C GLY A 174 15.49 15.43 13.51
N ASN A 175 16.77 15.75 13.23
CA ASN A 175 17.84 15.70 14.21
C ASN A 175 18.05 17.03 14.97
N SER A 176 17.30 18.08 14.63
CA SER A 176 17.41 19.39 15.29
C SER A 176 16.44 19.47 16.46
N ALA A 177 16.94 19.42 17.70
CA ALA A 177 16.09 19.56 18.90
C ALA A 177 15.18 20.81 18.88
N PRO A 178 15.63 21.99 18.43
CA PRO A 178 14.73 23.14 18.23
C PRO A 178 13.63 22.90 17.20
N TYR A 179 13.93 22.21 16.09
CA TYR A 179 12.96 21.89 15.06
C TYR A 179 11.92 20.88 15.56
N VAL A 180 12.36 19.84 16.28
CA VAL A 180 11.48 18.86 16.94
C VAL A 180 10.59 19.54 17.98
N ALA A 181 11.14 20.44 18.79
CA ALA A 181 10.37 21.21 19.76
C ALA A 181 9.32 22.10 19.08
N LEU A 182 9.67 22.72 17.95
CA LEU A 182 8.73 23.50 17.15
C LEU A 182 7.63 22.59 16.57
N GLY A 183 7.96 21.39 16.06
CA GLY A 183 6.97 20.41 15.63
C GLY A 183 5.97 20.01 16.73
N GLY A 184 6.41 20.03 17.99
CA GLY A 184 5.56 19.82 19.16
C GLY A 184 4.73 21.03 19.61
N HIS A 185 4.93 22.22 19.01
CA HIS A 185 4.25 23.46 19.36
C HIS A 185 2.74 23.35 19.13
N HIS A 186 1.93 23.90 20.05
CA HIS A 186 0.48 23.71 20.08
C HIS A 186 -0.25 24.08 18.77
N VAL A 187 0.21 25.12 18.05
CA VAL A 187 -0.37 25.50 16.75
C VAL A 187 -0.12 24.42 15.69
N LEU A 188 1.11 23.91 15.59
CA LEU A 188 1.45 22.88 14.60
C LEU A 188 0.80 21.55 14.95
N ARG A 189 0.71 21.24 16.25
CA ARG A 189 -0.06 20.09 16.74
C ARG A 189 -1.54 20.22 16.36
N ALA A 190 -2.18 21.37 16.58
CA ALA A 190 -3.58 21.57 16.23
C ALA A 190 -3.84 21.39 14.73
N VAL A 191 -2.93 21.86 13.86
CA VAL A 191 -3.02 21.64 12.41
C VAL A 191 -2.87 20.17 12.05
N ARG A 192 -1.90 19.47 12.66
CA ARG A 192 -1.72 18.03 12.45
C ARG A 192 -2.96 17.25 12.88
N ASP A 193 -3.45 17.47 14.10
CA ASP A 193 -4.61 16.77 14.65
C ASP A 193 -5.88 17.06 13.81
N ALA A 194 -6.02 18.28 13.27
CA ALA A 194 -7.12 18.61 12.34
C ALA A 194 -7.00 17.88 10.99
N ASN A 195 -5.79 17.72 10.46
CA ASN A 195 -5.56 16.96 9.22
C ASN A 195 -5.78 15.46 9.42
N GLU A 196 -5.32 14.89 10.55
CA GLU A 196 -5.58 13.50 10.93
C GLU A 196 -7.08 13.24 11.06
N TYR A 197 -7.79 14.11 11.78
CA TYR A 197 -9.25 14.01 11.90
C TYR A 197 -9.96 14.12 10.54
N ALA A 198 -9.52 15.03 9.66
CA ALA A 198 -10.06 15.13 8.31
C ALA A 198 -9.84 13.83 7.50
N LEU A 199 -8.69 13.16 7.66
CA LEU A 199 -8.42 11.87 7.02
C LEU A 199 -9.26 10.73 7.62
N GLU A 200 -9.48 10.71 8.92
CA GLU A 200 -10.40 9.75 9.56
C GLU A 200 -11.81 9.88 8.95
N ARG A 201 -12.25 11.11 8.67
CA ARG A 201 -13.63 11.43 8.30
C ARG A 201 -14.12 11.08 6.89
N THR A 202 -13.53 11.51 5.78
CA THR A 202 -12.33 10.83 5.29
C THR A 202 -12.61 9.38 4.89
N LEU A 203 -11.87 8.50 5.54
CA LEU A 203 -11.97 7.05 5.43
C LEU A 203 -13.36 6.51 5.75
N GLU A 204 -14.07 7.10 6.71
CA GLU A 204 -15.44 6.71 7.02
C GLU A 204 -16.42 7.05 5.90
N TRP A 205 -16.29 8.22 5.27
CA TRP A 205 -17.07 8.56 4.08
C TRP A 205 -16.74 7.63 2.91
N LEU A 206 -15.47 7.29 2.71
CA LEU A 206 -15.09 6.30 1.69
C LEU A 206 -15.76 4.95 1.96
N ALA A 207 -15.72 4.46 3.21
CA ALA A 207 -16.38 3.20 3.59
C ALA A 207 -17.88 3.24 3.30
N LEU A 208 -18.57 4.30 3.73
CA LEU A 208 -20.01 4.49 3.48
C LEU A 208 -20.33 4.56 1.98
N TRP A 209 -19.52 5.30 1.22
CA TRP A 209 -19.66 5.46 -0.22
C TRP A 209 -19.51 4.12 -0.97
N LEU A 210 -18.60 3.25 -0.50
CA LEU A 210 -18.39 1.90 -1.04
C LEU A 210 -19.54 0.96 -0.69
N GLU A 211 -20.02 1.00 0.55
CA GLU A 211 -21.18 0.21 0.99
C GLU A 211 -22.44 0.59 0.22
N ALA A 212 -22.67 1.89 -0.03
CA ALA A 212 -23.78 2.36 -0.86
C ALA A 212 -23.72 1.83 -2.31
N ARG A 213 -22.54 1.44 -2.79
CA ARG A 213 -22.30 0.80 -4.09
C ARG A 213 -22.31 -0.73 -4.04
N GLY A 214 -22.77 -1.29 -2.92
CA GLY A 214 -22.96 -2.72 -2.70
C GLY A 214 -21.68 -3.48 -2.38
N LEU A 215 -20.61 -2.80 -1.98
CA LEU A 215 -19.37 -3.45 -1.54
C LEU A 215 -19.42 -3.79 -0.06
N THR A 216 -18.77 -4.90 0.31
CA THR A 216 -18.60 -5.28 1.71
C THR A 216 -17.35 -4.61 2.27
N VAL A 217 -17.51 -3.79 3.30
CA VAL A 217 -16.42 -3.12 4.00
C VAL A 217 -16.36 -3.62 5.44
N ASP A 218 -15.16 -3.97 5.92
CA ASP A 218 -14.87 -4.14 7.35
C ASP A 218 -14.31 -2.82 7.86
N ARG A 219 -15.19 -2.00 8.46
CA ARG A 219 -14.84 -0.68 8.97
C ARG A 219 -13.82 -0.73 10.12
N GLY A 220 -13.84 -1.79 10.94
CA GLY A 220 -12.93 -1.93 12.08
C GLY A 220 -11.49 -2.24 11.68
N LYS A 221 -11.30 -2.79 10.48
CA LYS A 221 -9.98 -3.07 9.90
C LYS A 221 -9.63 -2.17 8.72
N HIS A 222 -10.50 -1.22 8.37
CA HIS A 222 -10.36 -0.35 7.22
C HIS A 222 -10.02 -1.10 5.91
N VAL A 223 -10.77 -2.17 5.62
CA VAL A 223 -10.59 -2.96 4.39
C VAL A 223 -11.92 -3.17 3.65
N VAL A 224 -11.87 -3.25 2.33
CA VAL A 224 -12.99 -3.55 1.45
C VAL A 224 -12.76 -4.85 0.70
N ARG A 225 -13.80 -5.67 0.58
CA ARG A 225 -13.72 -6.96 -0.09
C ARG A 225 -13.65 -6.79 -1.61
N MET A 226 -12.55 -7.23 -2.21
CA MET A 226 -12.35 -7.30 -3.66
C MET A 226 -11.80 -8.68 -4.03
N PRO A 227 -12.67 -9.63 -4.44
CA PRO A 227 -12.24 -10.98 -4.78
C PRO A 227 -11.16 -11.00 -5.87
N GLY A 228 -10.13 -11.81 -5.66
CA GLY A 228 -8.95 -11.92 -6.53
C GLY A 228 -7.80 -10.98 -6.14
N TYR A 229 -7.98 -10.10 -5.16
CA TYR A 229 -6.90 -9.25 -4.65
C TYR A 229 -5.82 -10.10 -3.97
N GLN A 230 -4.56 -9.79 -4.27
CA GLN A 230 -3.38 -10.38 -3.65
C GLN A 230 -2.71 -9.37 -2.73
N ALA A 231 -2.57 -9.74 -1.45
CA ALA A 231 -1.86 -8.92 -0.48
C ALA A 231 -0.35 -8.90 -0.76
N LEU A 232 0.28 -7.78 -0.41
CA LEU A 232 1.74 -7.64 -0.36
C LEU A 232 2.20 -7.94 1.07
N TYR A 233 3.20 -8.79 1.22
CA TYR A 233 3.86 -9.11 2.50
C TYR A 233 5.32 -8.68 2.43
N TYR A 234 5.77 -7.94 3.45
CA TYR A 234 7.14 -7.46 3.52
C TYR A 234 7.68 -7.56 4.95
N ARG A 235 8.95 -7.92 5.05
CA ARG A 235 9.73 -7.90 6.29
C ARG A 235 10.86 -6.90 6.10
N GLY A 236 10.85 -5.84 6.91
CA GLY A 236 11.90 -4.84 6.98
C GLY A 236 12.75 -5.05 8.24
N SER A 237 14.07 -4.96 8.10
CA SER A 237 15.00 -5.01 9.24
C SER A 237 14.85 -3.79 10.14
N ALA A 238 14.86 -3.97 11.46
CA ALA A 238 14.83 -2.84 12.40
C ALA A 238 15.99 -1.83 12.19
N GLU A 239 17.13 -2.29 11.66
CA GLU A 239 18.26 -1.42 11.28
C GLU A 239 17.89 -0.33 10.26
N MET A 240 16.81 -0.51 9.49
CA MET A 240 16.30 0.48 8.54
C MET A 240 15.80 1.76 9.26
N TRP A 241 15.36 1.63 10.51
CA TRP A 241 14.95 2.75 11.37
C TRP A 241 16.12 3.30 12.19
N ASP A 242 17.06 2.45 12.63
CA ASP A 242 18.27 2.92 13.32
C ASP A 242 19.17 3.78 12.41
N GLN A 243 19.19 3.54 11.09
CA GLN A 243 19.93 4.39 10.14
C GLN A 243 19.29 5.77 9.90
N ILE A 244 18.03 5.96 10.28
CA ILE A 244 17.37 7.28 10.28
C ILE A 244 17.79 8.07 11.53
N ASP A 245 18.02 7.38 12.67
CA ASP A 245 18.45 8.00 13.93
C ASP A 245 19.98 8.13 14.09
N SER A 246 20.77 7.44 13.27
CA SER A 246 22.25 7.40 13.37
C SER A 246 23.02 8.06 12.21
N ARG A 247 22.35 8.83 11.36
CA ARG A 247 22.97 9.66 10.29
C ARG A 247 22.57 11.13 10.40
#